data_AF-A0A2Z6CY57-F1
#
_entry.id   AF-A0A2Z6CY57-F1
#
_cell.length_a   1.000
_cell.length_b   1.000
_cell.length_c   1.000
_cell.angle_alpha   90.00
_cell.angle_beta   90.00
_cell.angle_gamma   90.00
#
_symmetry.space_group_name_H-M   'P 1'
#
loop_
_entity.id
_entity.type
_entity.pdbx_description
1 polymer ?
#
loop_
_entity_poly.entity_id
_entity_poly.type
_entity_poly.pdbx_seq_one_letter_code
_entity_poly.pdbx_strand_id
1 'polypeptide(L)' 'MDDIRIFQKAAEIHFDLKGKGKIIQDADILIAATAIIHNLILVSYDSDLSRVKDLRLENWLIS' A
#
# COMPACT_ATOMS: atom_id res chain seq x y z
N MET A 1 -12.84 -5.92 -13.65
CA MET A 1 -13.64 -5.10 -12.70
C MET A 1 -12.80 -4.75 -11.47
N ASP A 2 -11.96 -5.68 -10.99
CA ASP A 2 -11.01 -5.43 -9.90
C ASP A 2 -9.89 -4.44 -10.29
N ASP A 3 -9.42 -4.47 -11.54
CA ASP A 3 -8.36 -3.56 -12.02
C ASP A 3 -8.67 -2.07 -11.75
N ILE A 4 -9.91 -1.64 -12.01
CA ILE A 4 -10.34 -0.26 -11.78
C ILE A 4 -10.33 0.09 -10.29
N ARG A 5 -10.74 -0.85 -9.42
CA ARG A 5 -10.76 -0.64 -7.96
C ARG A 5 -9.35 -0.51 -7.40
N ILE A 6 -8.39 -1.25 -7.95
CA ILE A 6 -6.97 -1.16 -7.58
C ILE A 6 -6.45 0.25 -7.92
N PHE A 7 -6.70 0.75 -9.14
CA PHE A 7 -6.28 2.11 -9.50
C PHE A 7 -6.94 3.21 -8.66
N GLN A 8 -8.22 3.06 -8.33
CA GLN A 8 -8.92 3.98 -7.42
C GLN A 8 -8.28 3.97 -6.02
N LYS A 9 -8.02 2.79 -5.47
CA LYS A 9 -7.34 2.64 -4.17
C LYS A 9 -5.93 3.21 -4.21
N ALA A 10 -5.17 2.99 -5.28
CA ALA A 10 -3.83 3.56 -5.46
C ALA A 10 -3.87 5.10 -5.46
N ALA A 11 -4.85 5.70 -6.16
CA ALA A 11 -5.03 7.15 -6.15
C ALA A 11 -5.37 7.71 -4.77
N GLU A 12 -6.23 7.02 -4.00
CA GLU A 12 -6.56 7.37 -2.61
C GLU A 12 -5.31 7.34 -1.71
N ILE A 13 -4.51 6.27 -1.80
CA ILE A 13 -3.26 6.12 -1.03
C ILE A 13 -2.28 7.24 -1.40
N HIS A 14 -2.09 7.51 -2.69
CA HIS A 14 -1.21 8.58 -3.15
C HIS A 14 -1.63 9.94 -2.61
N PHE A 15 -2.93 10.26 -2.65
CA PHE A 15 -3.45 11.52 -2.16
C PHE A 15 -3.23 11.68 -0.64
N ASP A 16 -3.51 10.64 0.15
CA ASP A 16 -3.30 10.62 1.60
C ASP A 16 -1.82 10.84 1.97
N LEU A 17 -0.91 10.09 1.34
CA LEU A 17 0.53 10.19 1.60
C LEU A 17 1.11 11.54 1.16
N LYS A 18 0.66 12.07 0.01
CA LYS A 18 1.05 13.38 -0.49
C LYS A 18 0.59 14.50 0.45
N GLY A 19 -0.64 14.41 0.96
CA GLY A 19 -1.16 15.36 1.96
C GLY A 19 -0.35 15.38 3.26
N LYS A 20 0.29 14.26 3.61
CA LYS A 20 1.16 14.12 4.79
C LYS A 20 2.64 14.44 4.53
N GLY A 21 3.02 14.74 3.28
CA GLY A 21 4.42 14.94 2.89
C GLY A 21 5.27 13.65 2.97
N LYS A 22 4.66 12.47 2.92
CA LYS A 22 5.32 11.16 3.08
C LYS A 22 5.15 10.28 1.84
N ILE A 23 5.58 10.79 0.68
CA ILE A 23 5.47 10.08 -0.60
C ILE A 23 6.31 8.79 -0.56
N ILE A 24 5.75 7.70 -1.07
CA ILE A 24 6.43 6.42 -1.35
C ILE A 24 6.38 6.17 -2.87
N GLN A 25 7.08 5.14 -3.38
CA GLN A 25 7.14 4.89 -4.82
C GLN A 25 5.77 4.47 -5.39
N ASP A 26 5.47 4.87 -6.63
CA ASP A 26 4.19 4.53 -7.27
C ASP A 26 3.97 3.01 -7.39
N ALA A 27 5.05 2.24 -7.56
CA ALA A 27 4.99 0.78 -7.56
C ALA A 27 4.54 0.22 -6.20
N ASP A 28 5.07 0.76 -5.09
CA ASP A 28 4.68 0.36 -3.73
C ASP A 28 3.22 0.71 -3.45
N ILE A 29 2.76 1.86 -3.94
CA ILE A 29 1.35 2.28 -3.86
C ILE A 29 0.46 1.27 -4.59
N LEU A 30 0.84 0.83 -5.80
CA LEU A 30 0.07 -0.12 -6.58
C LEU A 30 0.04 -1.52 -5.94
N ILE A 31 1.16 -1.98 -5.40
CA ILE A 31 1.27 -3.25 -4.66
C ILE A 31 0.38 -3.20 -3.41
N ALA A 32 0.47 -2.12 -2.62
CA ALA A 32 -0.35 -1.95 -1.42
C ALA A 32 -1.85 -1.87 -1.75
N ALA A 33 -2.23 -1.16 -2.81
CA ALA A 33 -3.61 -1.10 -3.28
C ALA A 33 -4.14 -2.48 -3.69
N THR A 34 -3.33 -3.26 -4.39
CA THR A 34 -3.67 -4.63 -4.79
C THR A 34 -3.89 -5.50 -3.55
N ALA A 35 -2.99 -5.45 -2.57
CA ALA A 35 -3.12 -6.21 -1.33
C ALA A 35 -4.39 -5.84 -0.56
N ILE A 36 -4.74 -4.56 -0.47
CA ILE A 36 -5.96 -4.08 0.21
C ILE A 36 -7.22 -4.58 -0.51
N ILE A 37 -7.31 -4.41 -1.83
CA ILE A 37 -8.50 -4.81 -2.62
C ILE A 37 -8.76 -6.32 -2.53
N HIS A 38 -7.68 -7.12 -2.52
CA HIS A 38 -7.78 -8.57 -2.41
C HIS A 38 -7.73 -9.10 -0.96
N ASN A 39 -7.72 -8.22 0.05
CA ASN A 39 -7.66 -8.56 1.47
C ASN A 39 -6.47 -9.48 1.84
N LEU A 40 -5.31 -9.22 1.24
CA LEU A 40 -4.07 -9.97 1.43
C LEU A 40 -3.22 -9.36 2.56
N ILE A 41 -2.27 -10.15 3.06
CA ILE A 41 -1.16 -9.66 3.87
C ILE A 41 0.01 -9.39 2.91
N LEU A 42 0.52 -8.17 2.91
CA LEU A 42 1.74 -7.83 2.19
C LEU A 42 2.96 -8.16 3.07
N VAL A 43 3.88 -8.96 2.56
CA VAL A 43 5.13 -9.26 3.25
C VAL A 43 6.21 -8.36 2.66
N SER A 44 6.80 -7.49 3.48
CA SER A 44 7.89 -6.60 3.06
C SER A 44 8.77 -6.18 4.23
N TYR A 45 10.03 -5.85 3.92
CA TYR A 45 10.97 -5.25 4.88
C TYR A 45 10.95 -3.71 4.84
N ASP A 46 10.27 -3.11 3.86
CA ASP A 46 10.22 -1.66 3.72
C ASP A 46 9.28 -1.03 4.75
N SER A 47 9.84 -0.28 5.70
CA SER A 47 9.09 0.41 6.74
C SER A 47 8.16 1.50 6.19
N ASP A 48 8.41 2.03 5.00
CA ASP A 48 7.60 3.11 4.44
C ASP A 48 6.19 2.65 4.06
N LEU A 49 6.01 1.35 3.76
CA LEU A 49 4.70 0.73 3.52
C LEU A 49 3.78 0.79 4.75
N SER A 50 4.34 0.86 5.96
CA SER A 50 3.54 1.00 7.20
C SER A 50 2.74 2.32 7.27
N ARG A 51 3.06 3.28 6.40
CA ARG A 51 2.35 4.57 6.29
C ARG A 51 1.01 4.44 5.57
N VAL A 52 0.83 3.38 4.79
CA VAL A 52 -0.41 3.10 4.05
C VAL A 52 -1.48 2.62 5.03
N LYS A 53 -2.56 3.39 5.13
CA LYS A 53 -3.69 3.04 5.99
C LYS A 53 -4.36 1.75 5.50
N ASP A 54 -4.80 0.91 6.44
CA ASP A 54 -5.56 -0.34 6.22
C ASP A 54 -4.76 -1.46 5.51
N LEU A 55 -3.45 -1.27 5.28
CA LEU A 55 -2.55 -2.30 4.77
C LEU A 55 -2.15 -3.27 5.88
N ARG A 56 -2.38 -4.57 5.66
CA ARG A 56 -1.87 -5.63 6.53
C ARG A 56 -0.44 -5.96 6.13
N LEU A 57 0.53 -5.61 6.96
CA LEU A 57 1.95 -5.75 6.66
C LEU A 57 2.63 -6.73 7.63
N GLU A 58 3.43 -7.65 7.08
CA GLU A 58 4.31 -8.55 7.84
C GLU A 58 5.76 -8.37 7.43
N ASN A 59 6.68 -8.58 8.37
CA ASN A 59 8.11 -8.62 8.12
C ASN A 59 8.69 -9.94 8.65
N TRP A 60 9.17 -10.79 7.73
CA TRP A 60 9.66 -12.12 8.07
C TRP A 60 11.15 -12.16 8.47
N LEU A 61 11.90 -11.06 8.33
CA LEU A 61 13.31 -11.02 8.76
C LEU A 61 13.48 -10.84 10.27
N ILE A 62 12.39 -10.55 10.98
CA ILE A 62 12.34 -10.41 12.44
C ILE A 62 11.50 -11.52 13.08
N SER A 63 11.17 -12.56 12.32
CA SER A 63 10.38 -13.71 12.75
C SER A 63 11.25 -14.85 13.28
#